data_AF-A0A7S2F8F0-F1
#
_entry.id   AF-A0A7S2F8F0-F1
#
_cell.length_a   1.000
_cell.length_b   1.000
_cell.length_c   1.000
_cell.angle_alpha   90.00
_cell.angle_beta   90.00
_cell.angle_gamma   90.00
#
_symmetry.space_group_name_H-M   'P 1'
#
loop_
_entity.id
_entity.type
_entity.pdbx_description
1 polymer ?
#
loop_
_entity_poly.entity_id
_entity_poly.type
_entity_poly.pdbx_seq_one_letter_code
_entity_poly.pdbx_strand_id
1 'polypeptide(L)'
;ICRSEQSHALAVDASCALAEGEWSEARFACDDALKLDPRNPLALLTRAKTVMANPGSDGANTETFRRALVDITDYLASTPNDENAFELYGQLHKRVFAAEAQQRKLSAEEMAKREAETLATLTEDEPQFEVLKDSWGHAFKHRVPVGAPKGASNHCRPTPG
;
A
#
# COMPACT_ATOMS: atom_id res chain seq x y z
N ILE A 1 -1.13 37.39 -24.66
CA ILE A 1 -0.52 36.62 -23.54
C ILE A 1 -0.13 35.27 -24.11
N CYS A 2 1.16 34.94 -24.07
CA CYS A 2 1.67 33.63 -24.52
C CYS A 2 1.27 32.53 -23.51
N ARG A 3 1.15 31.28 -23.94
CA ARG A 3 0.73 30.15 -23.07
C ARG A 3 1.60 30.02 -21.81
N SER A 4 2.90 30.28 -21.93
CA SER A 4 3.85 30.28 -20.81
C SER A 4 3.57 31.39 -19.79
N GLU A 5 3.22 32.60 -20.24
CA GLU A 5 2.85 33.72 -19.38
C GLU A 5 1.53 33.44 -18.64
N GLN A 6 0.57 32.83 -19.35
CA GLN A 6 -0.70 32.43 -18.74
C GLN A 6 -0.50 31.30 -17.71
N SER A 7 0.35 30.32 -18.02
CA SER A 7 0.73 29.28 -17.04
C SER A 7 1.37 29.90 -15.81
N HIS A 8 2.26 30.88 -15.99
CA HIS A 8 2.91 31.55 -14.88
C HIS A 8 1.92 32.32 -14.00
N ALA A 9 0.98 33.06 -14.60
CA ALA A 9 -0.07 33.75 -13.87
C ALA A 9 -0.90 32.78 -13.02
N LEU A 10 -1.36 31.67 -13.59
CA LEU A 10 -2.10 30.63 -12.86
C LEU A 10 -1.28 30.01 -11.73
N ALA A 11 0.04 29.84 -11.92
CA ALA A 11 0.92 29.33 -10.89
C ALA A 11 1.10 30.32 -9.71
N VAL A 12 1.07 31.62 -9.98
CA VAL A 12 1.08 32.66 -8.96
C VAL A 12 -0.26 32.66 -8.21
N ASP A 13 -1.39 32.62 -8.92
CA ASP A 13 -2.72 32.53 -8.32
C ASP A 13 -2.82 31.31 -7.40
N ALA A 14 -2.32 30.15 -7.86
CA ALA A 14 -2.25 28.95 -7.04
C ALA A 14 -1.43 29.14 -5.77
N SER A 15 -0.32 29.88 -5.84
CA SER A 15 0.53 30.17 -4.69
C SER A 15 -0.16 31.12 -3.70
N CYS A 16 -0.96 32.06 -4.18
CA CYS A 16 -1.78 32.93 -3.35
C CYS A 16 -2.88 32.14 -2.63
N ALA A 17 -3.65 31.34 -3.37
CA ALA A 17 -4.68 30.46 -2.80
C ALA A 17 -4.10 29.49 -1.76
N LEU A 18 -2.89 28.95 -2.00
CA LEU A 18 -2.18 28.12 -1.03
C LEU A 18 -1.88 28.88 0.28
N ALA A 19 -1.45 30.14 0.18
CA ALA A 19 -1.15 30.98 1.35
C ALA A 19 -2.41 31.34 2.14
N GLU A 20 -3.56 31.45 1.47
CA GLU A 20 -4.87 31.71 2.08
C GLU A 20 -5.53 30.44 2.66
N GLY A 21 -4.94 29.27 2.40
CA GLY A 21 -5.48 27.98 2.85
C GLY A 21 -6.60 27.43 1.98
N GLU A 22 -6.79 27.99 0.78
CA GLU A 22 -7.77 27.55 -0.20
C GLU A 22 -7.21 26.40 -1.05
N TRP A 23 -7.01 25.25 -0.40
CA TRP A 23 -6.27 24.12 -0.97
C TRP A 23 -6.86 23.57 -2.27
N SER A 24 -8.18 23.59 -2.42
CA SER A 24 -8.87 23.13 -3.63
C SER A 24 -8.61 24.06 -4.81
N GLU A 25 -8.70 25.37 -4.58
CA GLU A 25 -8.45 26.39 -5.59
C GLU A 25 -6.98 26.38 -6.02
N ALA A 26 -6.06 26.31 -5.06
CA ALA A 26 -4.64 26.16 -5.32
C ALA A 26 -4.34 24.93 -6.21
N ARG A 27 -5.01 23.80 -5.95
CA ARG A 27 -4.85 22.57 -6.75
C ARG A 27 -5.37 22.74 -8.17
N PHE A 28 -6.56 23.32 -8.35
CA PHE A 28 -7.12 23.58 -9.69
C PHE A 28 -6.24 24.53 -10.49
N ALA A 29 -5.81 25.64 -9.90
CA ALA A 29 -4.94 26.61 -10.55
C ALA A 29 -3.58 25.99 -10.93
N CYS A 30 -3.00 25.13 -10.08
CA CYS A 30 -1.80 24.36 -10.43
C CYS A 30 -2.03 23.42 -11.63
N ASP A 31 -3.15 22.69 -11.63
CA ASP A 31 -3.45 21.75 -12.72
C ASP A 31 -3.67 22.48 -14.04
N ASP A 32 -4.33 23.64 -14.04
CA ASP A 32 -4.50 24.46 -15.24
C ASP A 32 -3.18 25.08 -15.70
N ALA A 33 -2.33 25.54 -14.78
CA ALA A 33 -0.99 26.00 -15.10
C ALA A 33 -0.16 24.90 -15.79
N LEU A 34 -0.20 23.67 -15.28
CA LEU A 34 0.57 22.54 -15.80
C LEU A 34 0.00 21.95 -17.10
N LYS A 35 -1.28 22.17 -17.40
CA LYS A 35 -1.84 21.89 -18.75
C LYS A 35 -1.27 22.83 -19.80
N LEU A 36 -1.02 24.09 -19.43
CA LEU A 36 -0.47 25.10 -20.35
C LEU A 36 1.05 24.98 -20.51
N ASP A 37 1.76 24.74 -19.40
CA ASP A 37 3.19 24.47 -19.37
C ASP A 37 3.50 23.37 -18.34
N PRO A 38 3.70 22.12 -18.79
CA PRO A 38 3.99 20.99 -17.91
C PRO A 38 5.29 21.12 -17.11
N ARG A 39 6.20 22.02 -17.51
CA ARG A 39 7.50 22.22 -16.87
C ARG A 39 7.57 23.52 -16.07
N ASN A 40 6.44 24.18 -15.84
CA ASN A 40 6.41 25.39 -15.04
C ASN A 40 6.87 25.08 -13.60
N PRO A 41 8.04 25.58 -13.17
CA PRO A 41 8.64 25.19 -11.90
C PRO A 41 7.79 25.67 -10.71
N LEU A 42 7.18 26.85 -10.82
CA LEU A 42 6.32 27.38 -9.76
C LEU A 42 5.08 26.50 -9.58
N ALA A 43 4.45 26.08 -10.67
CA ALA A 43 3.26 25.23 -10.60
C ALA A 43 3.58 23.84 -10.02
N LEU A 44 4.71 23.22 -10.41
CA LEU A 44 5.17 21.95 -9.85
C LEU A 44 5.42 22.05 -8.34
N LEU A 45 6.17 23.06 -7.90
CA LEU A 45 6.48 23.28 -6.48
C LEU A 45 5.21 23.58 -5.67
N THR A 46 4.34 24.45 -6.17
CA THR A 46 3.10 24.85 -5.49
C THR A 46 2.13 23.67 -5.37
N ARG A 47 2.00 22.82 -6.40
CA ARG A 47 1.16 21.62 -6.32
C ARG A 47 1.68 20.65 -5.27
N ALA A 48 2.99 20.40 -5.23
CA ALA A 48 3.62 19.55 -4.23
C ALA A 48 3.37 20.07 -2.80
N LYS A 49 3.52 21.39 -2.57
CA LYS A 49 3.20 22.02 -1.28
C LYS A 49 1.72 21.90 -0.92
N THR A 50 0.83 22.10 -1.88
CA THR A 50 -0.62 22.00 -1.68
C THR A 50 -1.04 20.60 -1.22
N VAL A 51 -0.48 19.56 -1.85
CA VAL A 51 -0.72 18.16 -1.46
C VAL A 51 -0.21 17.87 -0.05
N MET A 52 0.94 18.42 0.33
CA MET A 52 1.48 18.25 1.67
C MET A 52 0.67 18.98 2.75
N ALA A 53 0.16 20.17 2.44
CA ALA A 53 -0.63 20.98 3.37
C ALA A 53 -2.03 20.39 3.60
N ASN A 54 -2.69 19.90 2.56
CA ASN A 54 -4.00 19.25 2.66
C ASN A 54 -4.06 17.93 1.87
N PRO A 55 -3.67 16.82 2.50
CA PRO A 55 -3.71 15.52 1.87
C PRO A 55 -5.12 14.90 1.81
N GLY A 56 -6.10 15.45 2.53
CA GLY A 56 -7.34 14.76 2.90
C GLY A 56 -8.55 14.97 2.00
N SER A 57 -8.45 15.67 0.87
CA SER A 57 -9.63 15.95 0.03
C SER A 57 -9.96 14.86 -0.98
N ASP A 58 -9.02 13.98 -1.33
CA ASP A 58 -9.22 12.96 -2.37
C ASP A 58 -8.88 11.58 -1.80
N GLY A 59 -9.84 10.65 -1.80
CA GLY A 59 -9.75 9.28 -1.24
C GLY A 59 -8.72 8.33 -1.90
N ALA A 60 -7.63 8.87 -2.44
CA ALA A 60 -6.50 8.17 -3.03
C ALA A 60 -5.17 8.84 -2.62
N ASN A 61 -4.99 9.07 -1.32
CA ASN A 61 -3.82 9.77 -0.74
C ASN A 61 -2.48 9.30 -1.33
N THR A 62 -2.31 7.99 -1.54
CA THR A 62 -1.06 7.44 -2.06
C THR A 62 -0.74 7.95 -3.47
N GLU A 63 -1.73 8.00 -4.37
CA GLU A 63 -1.51 8.44 -5.75
C GLU A 63 -1.27 9.94 -5.81
N THR A 64 -2.01 10.72 -5.03
CA THR A 64 -1.81 12.16 -4.90
C THR A 64 -0.39 12.48 -4.38
N PHE A 65 0.09 11.75 -3.38
CA PHE A 65 1.46 11.89 -2.89
C PHE A 65 2.51 11.44 -3.91
N ARG A 66 2.27 10.37 -4.67
CA ARG A 66 3.18 9.93 -5.74
C ARG A 66 3.30 10.98 -6.84
N ARG A 67 2.17 11.56 -7.27
CA ARG A 67 2.16 12.64 -8.26
C ARG A 67 2.94 13.85 -7.77
N ALA A 68 2.70 14.28 -6.53
CA ALA A 68 3.48 15.36 -5.91
C ALA A 68 4.98 15.04 -5.80
N LEU A 69 5.35 13.77 -5.57
CA LEU A 69 6.74 13.32 -5.54
C LEU A 69 7.40 13.42 -6.93
N VAL A 70 6.67 13.10 -8.00
CA VAL A 70 7.13 13.32 -9.38
C VAL A 70 7.31 14.81 -9.64
N ASP A 71 6.34 15.63 -9.25
CA ASP A 71 6.39 17.08 -9.49
C ASP A 71 7.60 17.75 -8.84
N ILE A 72 7.87 17.42 -7.57
CA ILE A 72 9.02 18.00 -6.86
C ILE A 72 10.35 17.47 -7.43
N THR A 73 10.35 16.25 -7.98
CA THR A 73 11.52 15.68 -8.68
C THR A 73 11.79 16.42 -9.97
N ASP A 74 10.75 16.70 -10.77
CA ASP A 74 10.85 17.47 -12.00
C ASP A 74 11.25 18.93 -11.72
N TYR A 75 10.75 19.52 -10.63
CA TYR A 75 11.20 20.82 -10.13
C TYR A 75 12.69 20.80 -9.81
N LEU A 76 13.15 19.86 -8.97
CA LEU A 76 14.56 19.72 -8.57
C LEU A 76 15.49 19.47 -9.75
N ALA A 77 15.03 18.84 -10.83
CA ALA A 77 15.80 18.68 -12.05
C ALA A 77 16.12 20.04 -12.73
N SER A 78 15.25 21.04 -12.56
CA SER A 78 15.46 22.40 -13.07
C SER A 78 16.17 23.31 -12.06
N THR A 79 15.99 23.06 -10.76
CA THR A 79 16.53 23.87 -9.66
C THR A 79 17.21 22.98 -8.61
N PRO A 80 18.39 22.42 -8.90
CA PRO A 80 19.01 21.36 -8.09
C PRO A 80 19.63 21.83 -6.78
N ASN A 81 19.60 23.12 -6.46
CA ASN A 81 20.18 23.68 -5.24
C ASN A 81 19.11 24.28 -4.30
N ASP A 82 17.83 23.95 -4.49
CA ASP A 82 16.76 24.41 -3.61
C ASP A 82 16.60 23.46 -2.41
N GLU A 83 17.17 23.86 -1.28
CA GLU A 83 17.13 23.10 -0.01
C GLU A 83 15.67 22.85 0.46
N ASN A 84 14.78 23.83 0.29
CA ASN A 84 13.38 23.69 0.70
C ASN A 84 12.66 22.62 -0.12
N ALA A 85 13.00 22.53 -1.41
CA ALA A 85 12.44 21.52 -2.29
C ALA A 85 12.96 20.11 -1.98
N PHE A 86 14.23 19.97 -1.58
CA PHE A 86 14.75 18.69 -1.08
C PHE A 86 14.10 18.27 0.24
N GLU A 87 13.88 19.21 1.15
CA GLU A 87 13.17 18.91 2.39
C GLU A 87 11.74 18.42 2.08
N LEU A 88 11.03 19.13 1.21
CA LEU A 88 9.69 18.76 0.76
C LEU A 88 9.66 17.38 0.10
N TYR A 89 10.65 17.07 -0.75
CA TYR A 89 10.82 15.73 -1.33
C TYR A 89 10.96 14.66 -0.25
N GLY A 90 11.81 14.89 0.76
CA GLY A 90 12.00 13.96 1.87
C GLY A 90 10.72 13.75 2.69
N GLN A 91 9.94 14.81 2.91
CA GLN A 91 8.65 14.72 3.60
C GLN A 91 7.60 13.96 2.78
N LEU A 92 7.50 14.23 1.48
CA LEU A 92 6.61 13.52 0.55
C LEU A 92 6.94 12.03 0.47
N HIS A 93 8.23 11.70 0.36
CA HIS A 93 8.68 10.31 0.31
C HIS A 93 8.27 9.52 1.56
N LYS A 94 8.38 10.12 2.75
CA LYS A 94 7.90 9.51 4.00
C LYS A 94 6.39 9.27 3.99
N ARG A 95 5.61 10.21 3.44
CA ARG A 95 4.14 10.09 3.34
C ARG A 95 3.71 8.99 2.38
N VAL A 96 4.34 8.89 1.20
CA VAL A 96 4.09 7.80 0.24
C VAL A 96 4.34 6.46 0.92
N PHE A 97 5.50 6.29 1.56
CA PHE A 97 5.86 5.04 2.21
C PHE A 97 4.89 4.66 3.34
N ALA A 98 4.48 5.63 4.16
CA ALA A 98 3.50 5.42 5.22
C ALA A 98 2.11 5.03 4.66
N ALA A 99 1.68 5.69 3.57
CA ALA A 99 0.40 5.41 2.92
C ALA A 99 0.39 4.01 2.29
N GLU A 100 1.46 3.61 1.60
CA GLU A 100 1.62 2.27 1.03
C GLU A 100 1.64 1.18 2.11
N ALA A 101 2.33 1.42 3.23
CA ALA A 101 2.34 0.50 4.35
C ALA A 101 0.93 0.31 4.94
N GLN A 102 0.14 1.38 5.04
CA GLN A 102 -1.24 1.30 5.50
C GLN A 102 -2.13 0.53 4.52
N GLN A 103 -1.97 0.77 3.22
CA GLN A 103 -2.73 0.07 2.19
C GLN A 103 -2.47 -1.44 2.22
N ARG A 104 -1.23 -1.87 2.48
CA ARG A 104 -0.87 -3.29 2.64
C ARG A 104 -1.50 -3.93 3.88
N LYS A 105 -1.63 -3.18 4.98
CA LYS A 105 -2.29 -3.69 6.20
C LYS A 105 -3.77 -3.91 5.95
N LEU A 106 -4.46 -2.91 5.36
CA LEU A 106 -5.88 -3.02 5.04
C LEU A 106 -6.17 -4.17 4.07
N SER A 107 -5.36 -4.32 3.01
CA SER A 107 -5.54 -5.44 2.09
C SER A 107 -5.27 -6.80 2.73
N ALA A 108 -4.31 -6.90 3.64
CA ALA A 108 -4.06 -8.12 4.40
C ALA A 108 -5.22 -8.47 5.35
N GLU A 109 -5.79 -7.48 6.03
CA GLU A 109 -6.97 -7.65 6.91
C GLU A 109 -8.21 -8.07 6.12
N GLU A 110 -8.45 -7.47 4.96
CA GLU A 110 -9.55 -7.85 4.06
C GLU A 110 -9.41 -9.29 3.55
N MET A 111 -8.19 -9.71 3.21
CA MET A 111 -7.89 -11.09 2.83
C MET A 111 -8.14 -12.06 4.00
N ALA A 112 -7.64 -11.74 5.20
CA ALA A 112 -7.87 -12.56 6.40
C ALA A 112 -9.36 -12.68 6.75
N LYS A 113 -10.13 -11.60 6.55
CA LYS A 113 -11.58 -11.61 6.77
C LYS A 113 -12.29 -12.55 5.78
N ARG A 114 -11.92 -12.51 4.49
CA ARG A 114 -12.47 -13.42 3.48
C ARG A 114 -12.13 -14.88 3.77
N GLU A 115 -10.91 -15.15 4.21
CA GLU A 115 -10.50 -16.49 4.65
C GLU A 115 -11.33 -16.96 5.85
N ALA A 116 -11.57 -16.10 6.85
CA ALA A 116 -12.42 -16.44 7.99
C ALA A 116 -13.89 -16.70 7.58
N GLU A 117 -14.45 -15.89 6.67
CA GLU A 117 -15.80 -16.07 6.14
C GLU A 117 -15.94 -17.38 5.34
N THR A 118 -14.95 -17.72 4.50
CA THR A 118 -14.94 -19.00 3.77
C THR A 118 -14.84 -20.20 4.70
N LEU A 119 -14.02 -20.14 5.74
CA LEU A 119 -13.95 -21.20 6.76
C LEU A 119 -15.26 -21.35 7.53
N ALA A 120 -15.92 -20.25 7.88
CA ALA A 120 -17.21 -20.28 8.57
C ALA A 120 -18.30 -20.96 7.71
N THR A 121 -18.34 -20.69 6.39
CA THR A 121 -19.29 -21.35 5.48
C THR A 121 -19.05 -22.85 5.33
N LEU A 122 -17.80 -23.32 5.45
CA LEU A 122 -17.47 -24.74 5.39
C LEU A 122 -17.84 -25.50 6.67
N THR A 123 -17.91 -24.81 7.82
CA THR A 123 -18.26 -25.42 9.11
C THR A 123 -19.77 -25.57 9.34
N GLU A 124 -20.62 -24.84 8.60
CA GLU A 124 -22.08 -24.94 8.73
C GLU A 124 -22.70 -26.07 7.89
N ASP A 125 -21.96 -26.62 6.91
CA ASP A 125 -22.40 -27.69 6.00
C ASP A 125 -21.98 -29.11 6.45
N GLU A 126 -21.62 -29.30 7.73
CA GLU A 126 -21.33 -30.62 8.30
C GLU A 126 -22.51 -31.20 9.13
N PRO A 127 -23.50 -31.84 8.48
CA PRO A 127 -24.30 -32.87 9.14
C PRO A 127 -24.20 -34.22 8.42
N GLN A 128 -23.00 -34.68 8.04
CA GLN A 128 -22.85 -36.03 7.46
C GLN A 128 -21.80 -36.94 8.13
N PHE A 129 -20.98 -36.47 9.07
CA PHE A 129 -20.00 -37.33 9.72
C PHE A 129 -20.56 -38.27 10.81
N GLU A 130 -21.82 -38.09 11.25
CA GLU A 130 -22.46 -39.03 12.18
C GLU A 130 -23.00 -40.29 11.50
N VAL A 131 -23.24 -40.30 10.19
CA VAL A 131 -23.76 -41.47 9.46
C VAL A 131 -22.65 -42.51 9.16
N LEU A 132 -21.38 -42.12 9.21
CA LEU A 132 -20.26 -43.00 8.90
C LEU A 132 -19.69 -43.77 10.11
N LYS A 133 -20.04 -43.40 11.34
CA LYS A 133 -19.58 -44.14 12.54
C LYS A 133 -20.16 -45.57 12.60
N ASP A 134 -21.38 -45.76 12.11
CA ASP A 134 -22.02 -47.07 12.09
C ASP A 134 -21.47 -48.01 11.01
N SER A 135 -20.92 -47.47 9.93
CA SER A 135 -20.31 -48.27 8.85
C SER A 135 -18.95 -48.85 9.22
N TRP A 136 -18.23 -48.25 10.17
CA TRP A 136 -16.86 -48.68 10.55
C TRP A 136 -16.85 -49.62 11.77
N GLY A 137 -17.96 -49.74 12.51
CA GLY A 137 -18.11 -50.66 13.64
C GLY A 137 -18.17 -52.15 13.29
N HIS A 138 -18.30 -52.51 12.00
CA HIS A 138 -18.39 -53.91 11.56
C HIS A 138 -17.14 -54.46 10.86
N ALA A 139 -16.17 -53.62 10.48
CA ALA A 139 -15.02 -54.08 9.70
C ALA A 139 -13.82 -54.60 10.54
N PHE A 140 -13.80 -54.38 11.86
CA PHE A 140 -12.63 -54.64 12.72
C PHE A 140 -12.75 -55.89 13.63
N LYS A 141 -13.44 -56.95 13.19
CA LYS A 141 -13.61 -58.20 13.96
C LYS A 141 -12.91 -59.44 13.42
N HIS A 142 -11.89 -59.31 12.57
CA HIS A 142 -11.02 -60.45 12.23
C HIS A 142 -9.57 -60.24 12.65
N ARG A 143 -9.26 -60.95 13.74
CA ARG A 143 -7.98 -61.17 14.40
C ARG A 143 -7.08 -62.08 13.54
N VAL A 144 -5.77 -61.77 13.46
CA VAL A 144 -4.71 -62.79 13.35
C VAL A 144 -3.60 -62.45 14.36
N PRO A 145 -3.06 -63.41 15.14
CA PRO A 145 -2.10 -63.14 16.20
C PRO A 145 -0.63 -63.39 15.84
N VAL A 146 0.24 -62.64 16.54
CA VAL A 146 1.56 -63.01 17.11
C VAL A 146 2.72 -63.37 16.17
N GLY A 147 3.79 -62.57 16.30
CA GLY A 147 5.16 -62.95 15.92
C GLY A 147 6.16 -61.88 16.35
N ALA A 148 6.58 -61.88 17.61
CA ALA A 148 7.68 -61.04 18.09
C ALA A 148 9.04 -61.68 17.77
N PRO A 149 10.05 -60.92 17.29
CA PRO A 149 11.44 -61.29 17.48
C PRO A 149 12.11 -60.40 18.53
N LYS A 150 12.76 -61.08 19.48
CA LYS A 150 13.66 -60.53 20.48
C LYS A 150 14.93 -59.98 19.84
N GLY A 151 15.43 -58.90 20.41
CA GLY A 151 16.86 -58.67 20.64
C GLY A 151 17.69 -58.15 19.46
N ALA A 152 18.08 -56.90 19.55
CA ALA A 152 19.47 -56.47 19.33
C ALA A 152 19.63 -55.04 19.82
N SER A 153 20.35 -54.89 20.93
CA SER A 153 21.07 -53.67 21.27
C SER A 153 22.01 -53.30 20.12
N ASN A 154 22.16 -52.01 19.81
CA ASN A 154 23.48 -51.40 19.74
C ASN A 154 23.38 -49.87 19.67
N HIS A 155 24.02 -49.26 20.67
CA HIS A 155 24.49 -47.88 20.65
C HIS A 155 25.49 -47.67 19.52
N CYS A 156 25.47 -46.50 18.88
CA CYS A 156 26.69 -45.79 18.48
C CYS A 156 26.37 -44.29 18.24
N ARG A 157 27.13 -43.46 18.95
CA ARG A 157 27.15 -41.99 18.87
C ARG A 157 27.87 -41.50 17.60
N PRO A 158 27.72 -40.21 17.24
CA PRO A 158 28.39 -39.60 16.10
C PRO A 158 29.84 -39.19 16.40
N THR A 159 30.70 -39.24 15.39
CA THR A 159 32.02 -38.56 15.37
C THR A 159 31.96 -37.33 14.45
N PRO A 160 32.54 -36.19 14.84
CA PRO A 160 32.78 -35.07 13.94
C PRO A 160 34.16 -35.21 13.28
N GLY A 161 34.25 -34.75 12.02
CA GLY A 161 35.48 -34.41 11.31
C GLY A 161 35.39 -32.97 10.83
#